data_AF-A0A653YM42-F1
#
_entry.id   AF-A0A653YM42-F1
#
_cell.length_a   1.000
_cell.length_b   1.000
_cell.length_c   1.000
_cell.angle_alpha   90.00
_cell.angle_beta   90.00
_cell.angle_gamma   90.00
#
_symmetry.space_group_name_H-M   'P 1'
#
loop_
_entity.id
_entity.type
_entity.pdbx_description
1 polymer ?
#
loop_
_entity_poly.entity_id
_entity_poly.type
_entity_poly.pdbx_seq_one_letter_code
_entity_poly.pdbx_strand_id
1 'polypeptide(L)'
;MGRFIEGCDRREQLFLPTCVDDYVAEDSTVRIVDVFVDELDLATLGFAGAAATGRPGYHPATLLKLYVYGYLNQVQSSRRLEREAGRNVELMWLTGKLAPDIKTIADFRREQGLRTRRLVAGSCCCVGSSASSRAARSRWTGAAFAR
;
A
#
# COMPACT_ATOMS: atom_id res chain seq x y z
N MET A 1 36.62 3.68 26.67
CA MET A 1 35.57 2.70 26.31
C MET A 1 34.26 3.44 26.12
N GLY A 2 33.78 3.51 24.87
CA GLY A 2 32.49 4.15 24.55
C GLY A 2 31.34 3.34 25.12
N ARG A 3 30.42 4.00 25.84
CA ARG A 3 29.25 3.41 26.52
C ARG A 3 28.02 3.31 25.62
N PHE A 4 28.09 3.73 24.35
CA PHE A 4 26.95 3.85 23.44
C PHE A 4 27.29 3.32 22.05
N ILE A 5 26.26 2.84 21.36
CA ILE A 5 26.32 2.48 19.94
C ILE A 5 26.29 3.80 19.15
N GLU A 6 27.35 4.08 18.40
CA GLU A 6 27.46 5.26 17.54
C GLU A 6 26.76 4.99 16.20
N GLY A 7 26.01 5.97 15.69
CA GLY A 7 25.36 5.89 14.38
C GLY A 7 26.29 6.30 13.23
N CYS A 8 25.90 5.99 11.99
CA CYS A 8 26.66 6.40 10.80
C CYS A 8 26.60 7.92 10.56
N ASP A 9 27.63 8.49 9.94
CA ASP A 9 27.67 9.92 9.60
C ASP A 9 26.68 10.23 8.46
N ARG A 10 25.93 11.33 8.58
CA ARG A 10 24.95 11.78 7.58
C ARG A 10 25.57 12.11 6.23
N ARG A 11 26.89 12.36 6.18
CA ARG A 11 27.66 12.66 4.97
C ARG A 11 28.43 11.46 4.44
N GLU A 12 28.35 10.32 5.12
CA GLU A 12 28.98 9.08 4.69
C GLU A 12 28.35 8.63 3.37
N GLN A 13 29.17 8.55 2.33
CA GLN A 13 28.74 8.04 1.03
C GLN A 13 28.70 6.52 1.13
N LEU A 14 27.52 5.98 1.43
CA LEU A 14 27.27 4.56 1.32
C LEU A 14 27.44 4.17 -0.15
N PHE A 15 28.24 3.14 -0.43
CA PHE A 15 28.22 2.47 -1.72
C PHE A 15 26.77 2.06 -1.98
N LEU A 16 26.14 2.67 -2.98
CA LEU A 16 24.72 2.49 -3.26
C LEU A 16 24.44 0.98 -3.44
N PRO A 17 23.40 0.43 -2.78
CA PRO A 17 22.92 -0.92 -3.06
C PRO A 17 22.67 -1.12 -4.54
N THR A 18 22.97 -2.31 -5.02
CA THR A 18 22.94 -2.66 -6.44
C THR A 18 21.55 -2.52 -7.06
N CYS A 19 20.49 -2.67 -6.27
CA CYS A 19 19.12 -2.46 -6.71
C CYS A 19 18.22 -1.90 -5.60
N VAL A 20 17.03 -1.41 -6.00
CA VAL A 20 16.02 -0.90 -5.05
C VAL A 20 15.46 -2.03 -4.17
N ASP A 21 15.54 -3.27 -4.63
CA ASP A 21 15.09 -4.46 -3.90
C ASP A 21 15.92 -4.71 -2.63
N ASP A 22 17.22 -4.38 -2.67
CA ASP A 22 18.14 -4.56 -1.55
C ASP A 22 17.79 -3.68 -0.34
N TYR A 23 16.99 -2.63 -0.54
CA TYR A 23 16.51 -1.77 0.55
C TYR A 23 15.31 -2.33 1.30
N VAL A 24 14.60 -3.31 0.73
CA VAL A 24 13.38 -3.87 1.30
C VAL A 24 13.68 -5.28 1.78
N ALA A 25 13.60 -5.48 3.10
CA ALA A 25 13.80 -6.79 3.70
C ALA A 25 12.84 -7.84 3.08
N GLU A 26 13.30 -9.08 2.99
CA GLU A 26 12.55 -10.19 2.39
C GLU A 26 11.25 -10.50 3.15
N ASP A 27 11.24 -10.26 4.45
CA ASP A 27 10.10 -10.44 5.35
C ASP A 27 9.19 -9.19 5.44
N SER A 28 9.47 -8.15 4.66
CA SER A 28 8.65 -6.94 4.66
C SER A 28 7.24 -7.24 4.17
N THR A 29 6.26 -6.64 4.87
CA THR A 29 4.83 -6.77 4.52
C THR A 29 4.55 -6.26 3.11
N VAL A 30 5.39 -5.35 2.59
CA VAL A 30 5.23 -4.76 1.26
C VAL A 30 5.34 -5.81 0.14
N ARG A 31 6.21 -6.82 0.30
CA ARG A 31 6.33 -7.91 -0.68
C ARG A 31 5.07 -8.78 -0.70
N ILE A 32 4.43 -8.99 0.45
CA ILE A 32 3.16 -9.71 0.55
C ILE A 32 2.05 -8.94 -0.16
N VAL A 33 2.01 -7.60 -0.01
CA VAL A 33 1.03 -6.75 -0.70
C VAL A 33 1.22 -6.80 -2.21
N ASP A 34 2.46 -6.82 -2.68
CA ASP A 34 2.79 -6.86 -4.10
C ASP A 34 2.25 -8.13 -4.77
N VAL A 35 2.63 -9.30 -4.23
CA VAL A 35 2.17 -10.61 -4.69
C VAL A 35 0.65 -10.73 -4.57
N PHE A 36 0.07 -10.29 -3.46
CA PHE A 36 -1.38 -10.35 -3.24
C PHE A 36 -2.16 -9.57 -4.30
N VAL A 37 -1.69 -8.37 -4.70
CA VAL A 37 -2.37 -7.59 -5.72
C VAL A 37 -2.14 -8.14 -7.12
N ASP A 38 -0.98 -8.73 -7.39
CA ASP A 38 -0.67 -9.32 -8.70
C ASP A 38 -1.44 -10.63 -8.96
N GLU A 39 -1.80 -11.37 -7.90
CA GLU A 39 -2.68 -12.54 -8.00
C GLU A 39 -4.17 -12.18 -8.18
N LEU A 40 -4.58 -10.93 -7.91
CA LEU A 40 -5.97 -10.50 -8.07
C LEU A 40 -6.29 -10.24 -9.54
N ASP A 41 -7.33 -10.89 -10.05
CA ASP A 41 -7.89 -10.54 -11.35
C ASP A 41 -8.67 -9.22 -11.29
N LEU A 42 -7.99 -8.13 -11.60
CA LEU A 42 -8.57 -6.79 -11.58
C LEU A 42 -9.69 -6.60 -12.60
N ALA A 43 -9.73 -7.40 -13.67
CA ALA A 43 -10.74 -7.30 -14.71
C ALA A 43 -12.10 -7.81 -14.21
N THR A 44 -12.15 -8.99 -13.57
CA THR A 44 -13.39 -9.50 -12.96
C THR A 44 -13.87 -8.65 -11.79
N LEU A 45 -12.95 -7.98 -11.09
CA LEU A 45 -13.28 -7.04 -10.02
C LEU A 45 -13.84 -5.70 -10.54
N GLY A 46 -13.83 -5.51 -11.86
CA GLY A 46 -14.39 -4.34 -12.52
C GLY A 46 -13.57 -3.08 -12.27
N PHE A 47 -12.25 -3.21 -12.03
CA PHE A 47 -11.35 -2.07 -12.06
C PHE A 47 -11.24 -1.63 -13.53
N ALA A 48 -11.95 -0.55 -13.87
CA ALA A 48 -11.93 -0.01 -15.22
C ALA A 48 -10.52 0.47 -15.57
N GLY A 49 -10.10 0.17 -16.81
CA GLY A 49 -8.83 0.65 -17.37
C GLY A 49 -8.83 2.17 -17.54
N ALA A 50 -7.62 2.72 -17.73
CA ALA A 50 -7.40 4.16 -17.88
C ALA A 50 -8.31 4.78 -18.96
N ALA A 51 -8.72 6.03 -18.74
CA ALA A 51 -9.54 6.79 -19.67
C ALA A 51 -8.91 6.81 -21.08
N ALA A 52 -9.73 6.58 -22.11
CA ALA A 52 -9.30 6.48 -23.50
C ALA A 52 -8.79 7.81 -24.11
N THR A 53 -8.97 8.93 -23.42
CA THR A 53 -8.56 10.27 -23.86
C THR A 53 -7.95 11.08 -22.70
N GLY A 54 -6.81 11.74 -22.98
CA GLY A 54 -6.10 12.60 -22.02
C GLY A 54 -4.76 12.05 -21.54
N ARG A 55 -4.29 12.49 -20.37
CA ARG A 55 -3.06 11.98 -19.73
C ARG A 55 -3.29 10.51 -19.33
N PRO A 56 -2.36 9.58 -19.61
CA PRO A 56 -2.50 8.20 -19.16
C PRO A 56 -2.66 8.17 -17.65
N GLY A 57 -3.75 7.54 -17.20
CA GLY A 57 -4.03 7.34 -15.79
C GLY A 57 -3.07 6.32 -15.17
N TYR A 58 -2.97 6.34 -13.84
CA TYR A 58 -2.25 5.30 -13.12
C TYR A 58 -2.95 3.95 -13.28
N HIS A 59 -2.18 2.86 -13.32
CA HIS A 59 -2.74 1.52 -13.35
C HIS A 59 -3.49 1.24 -12.04
N PRO A 60 -4.71 0.65 -12.09
CA PRO A 60 -5.50 0.39 -10.89
C PRO A 60 -4.78 -0.53 -9.89
N ALA A 61 -3.92 -1.46 -10.36
CA ALA A 61 -3.09 -2.29 -9.47
C ALA A 61 -2.19 -1.44 -8.57
N THR A 62 -1.51 -0.42 -9.12
CA THR A 62 -0.60 0.44 -8.36
C THR A 62 -1.35 1.25 -7.30
N LEU A 63 -2.53 1.76 -7.64
CA LEU A 63 -3.38 2.48 -6.69
C LEU A 63 -3.95 1.54 -5.62
N LEU A 64 -4.25 0.28 -5.97
CA LEU A 64 -4.69 -0.74 -5.03
C LEU A 64 -3.57 -1.15 -4.07
N LYS A 65 -2.35 -1.39 -4.56
CA LYS A 65 -1.15 -1.66 -3.74
C LYS A 65 -0.94 -0.55 -2.70
N LEU A 66 -0.99 0.70 -3.14
CA LEU A 66 -0.91 1.87 -2.25
C LEU A 66 -2.03 1.92 -1.21
N TYR A 67 -3.25 1.59 -1.61
CA TYR A 67 -4.41 1.57 -0.73
C TYR A 67 -4.31 0.49 0.36
N VAL A 68 -3.91 -0.72 -0.01
CA VAL A 68 -3.70 -1.84 0.92
C VAL A 68 -2.56 -1.52 1.88
N TYR A 69 -1.45 -0.95 1.38
CA TYR A 69 -0.35 -0.49 2.22
C TYR A 69 -0.81 0.53 3.26
N GLY A 70 -1.58 1.55 2.84
CA GLY A 70 -2.13 2.55 3.74
C GLY A 70 -3.05 1.96 4.81
N TYR A 71 -3.82 0.94 4.47
CA TYR A 71 -4.68 0.23 5.43
C TYR A 71 -3.86 -0.51 6.49
N LEU A 72 -2.84 -1.27 6.07
CA LEU A 72 -1.98 -2.04 6.97
C LEU A 72 -1.20 -1.13 7.93
N ASN A 73 -0.67 -0.03 7.42
CA ASN A 73 0.10 0.95 8.21
C ASN A 73 -0.77 1.98 8.96
N GLN A 74 -2.10 1.84 8.92
CA GLN A 74 -3.06 2.76 9.56
C GLN A 74 -2.94 4.23 9.07
N VAL A 75 -2.48 4.42 7.83
CA VAL A 75 -2.33 5.74 7.21
C VAL A 75 -3.59 6.07 6.43
N GLN A 76 -4.51 6.74 7.13
CA GLN A 76 -5.85 7.03 6.58
C GLN A 76 -5.92 8.33 5.77
N SER A 77 -4.94 9.22 5.87
CA SER A 77 -4.95 10.50 5.17
C SER A 77 -4.33 10.37 3.78
N SER A 78 -5.08 10.72 2.73
CA SER A 78 -4.54 10.73 1.36
C SER A 78 -3.33 11.65 1.21
N ARG A 79 -3.30 12.78 1.96
CA ARG A 79 -2.14 13.69 2.01
C ARG A 79 -0.92 13.06 2.65
N ARG A 80 -1.13 12.18 3.63
CA ARG A 80 -0.04 11.47 4.29
C ARG A 80 0.49 10.36 3.40
N LEU A 81 -0.39 9.63 2.71
CA LEU A 81 -0.03 8.64 1.70
C LEU A 81 0.81 9.20 0.56
N GLU A 82 0.45 10.36 0.01
CA GLU A 82 1.26 11.04 -1.01
C GLU A 82 2.68 11.35 -0.51
N ARG A 83 2.80 11.91 0.70
CA ARG A 83 4.11 12.21 1.31
C ARG A 83 4.92 10.96 1.57
N GLU A 84 4.27 9.89 2.01
CA GLU A 84 4.93 8.61 2.26
C GLU A 84 5.38 7.96 0.95
N ALA A 85 4.60 8.06 -0.13
CA ALA A 85 4.99 7.56 -1.45
C ALA A 85 6.25 8.25 -1.99
N GLY A 86 6.47 9.52 -1.65
CA GLY A 86 7.67 10.28 -2.02
C GLY A 86 8.85 10.18 -1.05
N ARG A 87 8.73 9.48 0.08
CA ARG A 87 9.76 9.45 1.14
C ARG A 87 10.14 8.06 1.61
N ASN A 88 9.16 7.17 1.73
CA ASN A 88 9.40 5.82 2.21
C ASN A 88 9.92 4.95 1.05
N VAL A 89 11.08 4.34 1.25
CA VAL A 89 11.71 3.46 0.26
C VAL A 89 10.84 2.24 -0.02
N GLU A 90 10.11 1.73 0.97
CA GLU A 90 9.18 0.61 0.77
C GLU A 90 8.06 0.94 -0.21
N LEU A 91 7.49 2.14 -0.10
CA LEU A 91 6.45 2.60 -1.00
C LEU A 91 7.01 2.91 -2.38
N MET A 92 8.20 3.50 -2.45
CA MET A 92 8.90 3.69 -3.72
C MET A 92 9.17 2.36 -4.42
N TRP A 93 9.50 1.30 -3.67
CA TRP A 93 9.65 -0.04 -4.21
C TRP A 93 8.30 -0.56 -4.74
N LEU A 94 7.24 -0.50 -3.93
CA LEU A 94 5.92 -1.03 -4.27
C LEU A 94 5.27 -0.35 -5.49
N THR A 95 5.45 0.96 -5.62
CA THR A 95 4.86 1.73 -6.73
C THR A 95 5.84 1.95 -7.89
N GLY A 96 7.07 1.45 -7.82
CA GLY A 96 8.11 1.71 -8.83
C GLY A 96 8.47 3.20 -8.94
N LYS A 97 8.54 3.91 -7.80
CA LYS A 97 8.75 5.37 -7.68
C LYS A 97 7.63 6.23 -8.25
N LEU A 98 6.47 5.66 -8.54
CA LEU A 98 5.28 6.44 -8.88
C LEU A 98 4.71 7.09 -7.62
N ALA A 99 4.56 8.41 -7.64
CA ALA A 99 3.96 9.20 -6.58
C ALA A 99 2.62 9.76 -7.05
N PRO A 100 1.49 9.04 -6.85
CA PRO A 100 0.18 9.54 -7.19
C PRO A 100 -0.20 10.73 -6.29
N ASP A 101 -0.84 11.72 -6.91
CA ASP A 101 -1.30 12.93 -6.21
C ASP A 101 -2.46 12.62 -5.25
N ILE A 102 -2.64 13.49 -4.25
CA ILE A 102 -3.70 13.45 -3.25
C ILE A 102 -5.05 13.27 -3.91
N LYS A 103 -5.31 14.00 -5.01
CA LYS A 103 -6.58 13.94 -5.72
C LYS A 103 -6.82 12.56 -6.32
N THR A 104 -5.83 11.97 -6.98
CA THR A 104 -5.89 10.62 -7.54
C THR A 104 -6.18 9.57 -6.46
N ILE A 105 -5.50 9.67 -5.31
CA ILE A 105 -5.71 8.75 -4.20
C ILE A 105 -7.13 8.92 -3.63
N ALA A 106 -7.60 10.16 -3.46
CA ALA A 106 -8.93 10.44 -2.94
C ALA A 106 -10.04 9.96 -3.88
N ASP A 107 -9.90 10.19 -5.19
CA ASP A 107 -10.87 9.79 -6.19
C ASP A 107 -10.92 8.25 -6.30
N PHE A 108 -9.78 7.57 -6.31
CA PHE A 108 -9.72 6.10 -6.25
C PHE A 108 -10.43 5.54 -5.01
N ARG A 109 -10.26 6.18 -3.84
CA ARG A 109 -10.94 5.77 -2.60
C ARG A 109 -12.46 5.96 -2.67
N ARG A 110 -12.95 6.99 -3.35
CA ARG A 110 -14.38 7.23 -3.53
C ARG A 110 -15.00 6.21 -4.48
N GLU A 111 -14.34 5.96 -5.60
CA GLU A 111 -14.81 5.03 -6.63
C GLU A 111 -14.77 3.57 -6.17
N GLN A 112 -13.77 3.20 -5.37
CA GLN A 112 -13.51 1.81 -4.98
C GLN A 112 -13.85 1.47 -3.52
N GLY A 113 -14.16 2.46 -2.67
CA GLY A 113 -14.34 2.28 -1.22
C GLY A 113 -15.39 1.24 -0.83
N LEU A 114 -16.40 0.99 -1.67
CA LEU A 114 -17.40 -0.06 -1.47
C LEU A 114 -16.96 -1.43 -2.00
N ARG A 115 -16.17 -1.49 -3.08
CA ARG A 115 -15.73 -2.73 -3.74
C ARG A 115 -14.57 -3.39 -2.99
N THR A 116 -13.55 -2.61 -2.63
CA THR A 116 -12.38 -3.16 -1.93
C THR A 116 -12.77 -3.72 -0.57
N ARG A 117 -13.68 -3.04 0.17
CA ARG A 117 -14.24 -3.53 1.43
C ARG A 117 -14.83 -4.95 1.32
N ARG A 118 -15.46 -5.28 0.19
CA ARG A 118 -16.05 -6.59 -0.04
C ARG A 118 -15.01 -7.67 -0.31
N LEU A 119 -13.89 -7.30 -0.96
CA LEU A 119 -12.77 -8.20 -1.21
C LEU A 119 -12.03 -8.55 0.07
N VAL A 120 -11.71 -7.54 0.87
CA VAL A 120 -11.04 -7.79 2.14
C VAL A 120 -11.99 -8.57 3.07
N ALA A 121 -13.26 -8.16 3.20
CA ALA A 121 -14.22 -8.91 4.02
C ALA A 121 -14.47 -10.36 3.53
N GLY A 122 -14.30 -10.63 2.23
CA GLY A 122 -14.47 -11.94 1.62
C GLY A 122 -13.27 -12.88 1.77
N SER A 123 -12.03 -12.38 1.59
CA SER A 123 -10.82 -13.23 1.71
C SER A 123 -10.52 -13.66 3.14
N CYS A 124 -11.01 -12.89 4.13
CA CYS A 124 -10.87 -13.22 5.55
C CYS A 124 -11.64 -14.49 5.97
N CYS A 125 -12.59 -14.99 5.17
CA CYS A 125 -13.30 -16.23 5.46
C CYS A 125 -12.50 -17.49 5.12
N CYS A 126 -11.42 -17.39 4.32
CA CYS A 126 -10.69 -18.56 3.82
C CYS A 126 -9.38 -18.83 4.56
N VAL A 127 -8.76 -17.81 5.18
CA VAL A 127 -7.37 -17.89 5.70
C VAL A 127 -7.29 -17.93 7.24
N GLY A 128 -8.40 -18.15 7.95
CA GLY A 128 -8.46 -17.90 9.40
C GLY A 128 -9.23 -18.88 10.27
N SER A 129 -9.26 -20.18 9.95
CA SER A 129 -9.81 -21.21 10.87
C SER A 129 -8.82 -21.62 11.96
N SER A 130 -8.24 -20.66 12.70
CA SER A 130 -7.70 -20.91 14.06
C SER A 130 -7.15 -19.63 14.72
N ALA A 131 -7.95 -18.58 14.91
CA ALA A 131 -7.76 -17.67 16.04
C ALA A 131 -8.90 -16.65 16.14
N SER A 132 -9.72 -16.85 17.15
CA SER A 132 -10.26 -15.79 18.02
C SER A 132 -9.83 -14.35 17.67
N SER A 133 -10.73 -13.58 17.06
CA SER A 133 -11.06 -12.26 17.61
C SER A 133 -12.27 -11.64 16.91
N ARG A 134 -13.35 -11.46 17.67
CA ARG A 134 -14.47 -10.56 17.32
C ARG A 134 -14.00 -9.11 17.08
N ALA A 135 -12.78 -8.77 17.52
CA ALA A 135 -12.12 -7.47 17.33
C ALA A 135 -11.60 -7.24 15.90
N ALA A 136 -11.36 -8.29 15.10
CA ALA A 136 -11.05 -8.12 13.68
C ALA A 136 -12.28 -7.61 12.92
N ARG A 137 -13.49 -8.12 13.21
CA ARG A 137 -14.71 -7.68 12.50
C ARG A 137 -15.03 -6.18 12.66
N SER A 138 -14.83 -5.59 13.84
CA SER A 138 -15.09 -4.15 14.06
C SER A 138 -14.10 -3.22 13.37
N ARG A 139 -12.88 -3.70 13.08
CA ARG A 139 -11.85 -2.95 12.35
C ARG A 139 -12.09 -2.94 10.82
N TRP A 140 -13.03 -3.77 10.33
CA TRP A 140 -13.33 -3.96 8.91
C TRP A 140 -14.68 -3.37 8.52
N THR A 141 -15.67 -3.35 9.42
CA THR A 141 -17.03 -2.87 9.13
C THR A 141 -17.40 -1.52 9.76
N GLY A 142 -16.61 -0.97 10.69
CA GLY A 142 -17.01 0.22 11.45
C GLY A 142 -16.33 1.53 11.02
N ALA A 143 -17.07 2.41 10.34
CA ALA A 143 -17.00 3.87 10.45
C ALA A 143 -15.72 4.68 10.09
N ALA A 144 -14.53 4.09 9.93
CA ALA A 144 -13.28 4.87 9.81
C ALA A 144 -13.00 5.51 8.43
N PHE A 145 -13.93 5.49 7.48
CA PHE A 145 -13.63 5.83 6.08
C PHE A 145 -14.71 6.64 5.34
N ALA A 146 -15.78 7.04 6.03
CA ALA A 146 -16.88 7.80 5.44
C ALA A 146 -16.72 9.33 5.57
N ARG A 147 -15.49 9.85 5.65
CA ARG A 147 -15.21 11.30 5.60
C ARG A 147 -14.00 11.59 4.72
#